data_AF-A0A640TTC6-F1
#
_entry.id   AF-A0A640TTC6-F1
#
_cell.length_a   1.000
_cell.length_b   1.000
_cell.length_c   1.000
_cell.angle_alpha   90.00
_cell.angle_beta   90.00
_cell.angle_gamma   90.00
#
_symmetry.space_group_name_H-M   'P 1'
#
loop_
_entity.id
_entity.type
_entity.pdbx_description
1 polymer ?
#
loop_
_entity_poly.entity_id
_entity_poly.type
_entity_poly.pdbx_seq_one_letter_code
_entity_poly.pdbx_strand_id
1 'polypeptide(L)'
;MHISAEQQTAVRRWKLGHHVFHLHLTVMNTYLASLEKSINEEDWRTVSPLLTKLSRLYGAATSCMRYASDFPETAYESLIRPSMEPPWLNPGFSGKFNSDHERMLDLMRTIRTSLKRAIRSGEVPEEVERAATQLWRAQSHNRANHKLICEKFVPGGQSLLQDYFNANA
;
A
#
# COMPACT_ATOMS: atom_id res chain seq x y z
N MET A 1 -19.38 -3.51 -26.72
CA MET A 1 -19.20 -4.72 -25.87
C MET A 1 -20.04 -4.53 -24.62
N HIS A 2 -21.02 -5.40 -24.38
CA HIS A 2 -21.79 -5.37 -23.13
C HIS A 2 -21.07 -6.23 -22.09
N ILE A 3 -20.66 -5.63 -20.98
CA ILE A 3 -20.09 -6.33 -19.82
C ILE A 3 -21.21 -6.69 -18.82
N SER A 4 -21.08 -7.83 -18.15
CA SER A 4 -22.07 -8.31 -17.17
C SER A 4 -22.19 -7.38 -15.96
N ALA A 5 -23.28 -7.49 -15.18
CA ALA A 5 -23.43 -6.72 -13.94
C ALA A 5 -22.30 -7.00 -12.92
N GLU A 6 -21.82 -8.25 -12.87
CA GLU A 6 -20.67 -8.65 -12.06
C GLU A 6 -19.39 -7.95 -12.54
N GLN A 7 -19.13 -7.95 -13.84
CA GLN A 7 -17.98 -7.27 -14.44
C GLN A 7 -18.05 -5.74 -14.24
N GLN A 8 -19.23 -5.13 -14.32
CA GLN A 8 -19.42 -3.71 -13.99
C GLN A 8 -19.06 -3.42 -12.53
N THR A 9 -19.45 -4.31 -11.61
CA THR A 9 -19.10 -4.21 -10.20
C THR A 9 -17.60 -4.35 -9.98
N ALA A 10 -16.96 -5.33 -10.64
CA ALA A 10 -15.50 -5.52 -10.59
C ALA A 10 -14.75 -4.28 -11.07
N VAL A 11 -15.12 -3.73 -12.23
CA VAL A 11 -14.52 -2.50 -12.79
C VAL A 11 -14.69 -1.32 -11.83
N ARG A 12 -15.88 -1.15 -11.26
CA ARG A 12 -16.15 -0.06 -10.31
C ARG A 12 -15.29 -0.19 -9.06
N ARG A 13 -15.24 -1.36 -8.44
CA ARG A 13 -14.46 -1.63 -7.22
C ARG A 13 -12.97 -1.47 -7.48
N TRP A 14 -12.48 -2.03 -8.59
CA TRP A 14 -11.07 -1.90 -9.00
C TRP A 14 -10.69 -0.44 -9.15
N LYS A 15 -11.41 0.34 -9.98
CA LYS A 15 -11.08 1.74 -10.25
C LYS A 15 -11.20 2.62 -9.01
N LEU A 16 -12.33 2.56 -8.30
CA LEU A 16 -12.53 3.40 -7.11
C LEU A 16 -11.56 3.02 -5.99
N GLY A 17 -11.29 1.74 -5.80
CA GLY A 17 -10.30 1.26 -4.86
C GLY A 17 -8.91 1.82 -5.14
N HIS A 18 -8.45 1.76 -6.39
CA HIS A 18 -7.14 2.31 -6.76
C HIS A 18 -7.09 3.84 -6.61
N HIS A 19 -8.13 4.58 -7.03
CA HIS A 19 -8.17 6.03 -6.83
C HIS A 19 -8.08 6.41 -5.34
N VAL A 20 -8.84 5.72 -4.49
CA VAL A 20 -8.80 5.94 -3.04
C VAL A 20 -7.44 5.55 -2.47
N PHE A 21 -6.82 4.48 -2.95
CA PHE A 21 -5.47 4.08 -2.54
C PHE A 21 -4.42 5.16 -2.89
N HIS A 22 -4.48 5.75 -4.08
CA HIS A 22 -3.59 6.87 -4.45
C HIS A 22 -3.77 8.09 -3.52
N LEU A 23 -5.02 8.41 -3.15
CA LEU A 23 -5.28 9.45 -2.16
C LEU A 23 -4.68 9.09 -0.78
N HIS A 24 -4.79 7.83 -0.36
CA HIS A 24 -4.16 7.37 0.89
C HIS A 24 -2.65 7.56 0.83
N LEU A 25 -1.98 7.22 -0.29
CA LEU A 25 -0.54 7.41 -0.44
C LEU A 25 -0.14 8.88 -0.28
N THR A 26 -0.87 9.80 -0.92
CA THR A 26 -0.62 11.25 -0.79
C THR A 26 -0.72 11.71 0.67
N VAL A 27 -1.78 11.30 1.36
CA VAL A 27 -2.00 11.66 2.78
C VAL A 27 -0.94 11.02 3.68
N MET A 28 -0.62 9.74 3.47
CA MET A 28 0.41 9.04 4.23
C MET A 28 1.78 9.69 4.04
N ASN A 29 2.18 10.01 2.82
CA ASN A 29 3.45 10.70 2.54
C ASN A 29 3.55 12.06 3.26
N THR A 30 2.44 12.81 3.33
CA THR A 30 2.38 14.08 4.06
C THR A 30 2.64 13.88 5.57
N TYR A 31 1.97 12.88 6.16
CA TYR A 31 2.18 12.54 7.58
C TYR A 31 3.55 11.95 7.87
N LEU A 32 4.11 11.16 6.95
CA LEU A 32 5.44 10.59 7.08
C LEU A 32 6.53 11.66 7.02
N ALA A 33 6.43 12.63 6.10
CA ALA A 33 7.36 13.75 6.05
C ALA A 33 7.31 14.59 7.34
N SER A 34 6.10 14.82 7.88
CA SER A 34 5.93 15.52 9.15
C SER A 34 6.53 14.73 10.32
N LEU A 35 6.32 13.40 10.32
CA LEU A 35 6.84 12.50 11.35
C LEU A 35 8.37 12.44 11.33
N GLU A 36 8.97 12.34 10.15
CA GLU A 36 10.43 12.38 10.00
C GLU A 36 11.00 13.67 10.59
N LYS A 37 10.40 14.82 10.27
CA LYS A 37 10.80 16.10 10.84
C LYS A 37 10.69 16.11 12.37
N SER A 38 9.55 15.70 12.93
CA SER A 38 9.35 15.68 14.39
C SER A 38 10.27 14.71 15.12
N ILE A 39 10.65 13.59 14.49
CA ILE A 39 11.66 12.67 15.06
C ILE A 39 13.03 13.35 15.11
N ASN A 40 13.44 14.06 14.05
CA ASN A 40 14.72 14.75 13.99
C ASN A 40 14.81 15.93 14.98
N GLU A 41 13.68 16.57 15.27
CA GLU A 41 13.56 17.65 16.25
C GLU A 41 13.31 17.14 17.68
N GLU A 42 13.25 15.82 17.88
CA GLU A 42 12.91 15.16 19.16
C GLU A 42 11.59 15.66 19.78
N ASP A 43 10.65 16.13 18.93
CA ASP A 43 9.32 16.57 19.35
C ASP A 43 8.40 15.35 19.57
N TRP A 44 8.66 14.64 20.66
CA TRP A 44 7.94 13.41 21.01
C TRP A 44 6.43 13.62 21.21
N ARG A 45 6.03 14.83 21.61
CA ARG A 45 4.62 15.22 21.75
C ARG A 45 3.88 15.18 20.42
N THR A 46 4.55 15.54 19.33
CA THR A 46 4.00 15.47 17.97
C THR A 46 4.18 14.09 17.33
N VAL A 47 5.27 13.38 17.65
CA VAL A 47 5.55 12.04 17.11
C VAL A 47 4.44 11.03 17.45
N SER A 48 4.02 10.95 18.71
CA SER A 48 2.99 9.98 19.17
C SER A 48 1.65 10.07 18.39
N PRO A 49 1.00 11.24 18.26
CA PRO A 49 -0.24 11.36 17.50
C PRO A 49 -0.04 11.11 16.00
N LEU A 50 1.11 11.47 15.41
CA LEU A 50 1.41 11.17 14.01
C LEU A 50 1.51 9.66 13.74
N LEU A 51 2.21 8.92 14.62
CA LEU A 51 2.29 7.46 14.56
C LEU A 51 0.90 6.82 14.65
N THR A 52 0.06 7.31 15.55
CA THR A 52 -1.32 6.84 15.71
C THR A 52 -2.16 7.08 14.45
N LYS A 53 -2.04 8.26 13.84
CA LYS A 53 -2.72 8.59 12.56
C LYS A 53 -2.25 7.67 11.44
N LEU A 54 -0.96 7.45 11.29
CA LEU A 54 -0.39 6.56 10.27
C LEU A 54 -0.85 5.11 10.47
N SER A 55 -0.94 4.63 11.71
CA SER A 55 -1.48 3.30 12.02
C SER A 55 -2.93 3.14 11.53
N ARG A 56 -3.77 4.16 11.76
CA ARG A 56 -5.15 4.20 11.25
C ARG A 56 -5.21 4.25 9.73
N LEU A 57 -4.33 5.03 9.09
CA LEU A 57 -4.23 5.11 7.63
C LEU A 57 -3.84 3.77 6.99
N TYR A 58 -2.93 3.01 7.60
CA TYR A 58 -2.64 1.63 7.16
C TYR A 58 -3.86 0.70 7.31
N GLY A 59 -4.63 0.85 8.38
CA GLY A 59 -5.90 0.16 8.54
C GLY A 59 -6.89 0.50 7.41
N ALA A 60 -7.06 1.79 7.12
CA ALA A 60 -7.92 2.26 6.04
C ALA A 60 -7.45 1.79 4.65
N ALA A 61 -6.14 1.83 4.38
CA ALA A 61 -5.55 1.28 3.16
C ALA A 61 -5.80 -0.23 3.03
N THR A 62 -5.78 -0.98 4.14
CA THR A 62 -6.11 -2.41 4.14
C THR A 62 -7.57 -2.65 3.74
N SER A 63 -8.50 -1.90 4.34
CA SER A 63 -9.92 -1.97 3.96
C SER A 63 -10.16 -1.55 2.51
N CYS A 64 -9.41 -0.56 2.02
CA CYS A 64 -9.46 -0.11 0.63
C CYS A 64 -9.02 -1.22 -0.33
N MET A 65 -7.91 -1.91 -0.06
CA MET A 65 -7.47 -3.05 -0.87
C MET A 65 -8.51 -4.19 -0.87
N ARG A 66 -9.10 -4.50 0.30
CA ARG A 66 -10.17 -5.49 0.40
C ARG A 66 -11.36 -5.12 -0.48
N TYR A 67 -11.85 -3.88 -0.37
CA TYR A 67 -12.92 -3.36 -1.23
C TYR A 67 -12.57 -3.47 -2.71
N ALA A 68 -11.35 -3.09 -3.08
CA ALA A 68 -10.84 -3.11 -4.44
C ALA A 68 -10.72 -4.53 -5.03
N SER A 69 -10.69 -5.55 -4.19
CA SER A 69 -10.53 -6.97 -4.54
C SER A 69 -11.79 -7.82 -4.35
N ASP A 70 -12.87 -7.20 -3.89
CA ASP A 70 -14.11 -7.88 -3.50
C ASP A 70 -15.02 -8.10 -4.72
N PHE A 71 -14.55 -8.99 -5.60
CA PHE A 71 -15.24 -9.54 -6.76
C PHE A 71 -14.61 -10.89 -7.15
N PRO A 72 -15.25 -11.71 -8.01
CA PRO A 72 -14.74 -13.03 -8.39
C PRO A 72 -13.44 -12.99 -9.22
N GLU A 73 -12.61 -14.04 -9.09
CA GLU A 73 -11.36 -14.20 -9.85
C GLU A 73 -11.59 -14.22 -11.36
N THR A 74 -12.68 -14.85 -11.81
CA THR A 74 -13.08 -14.89 -13.22
C THR A 74 -13.25 -13.51 -13.84
N ALA A 75 -13.76 -12.53 -13.09
CA ALA A 75 -13.87 -11.14 -13.56
C ALA A 75 -12.50 -10.44 -13.62
N TYR A 76 -11.55 -10.83 -12.76
CA TYR A 76 -10.17 -10.36 -12.86
C TYR A 76 -9.50 -10.87 -14.14
N GLU A 77 -9.54 -12.18 -14.36
CA GLU A 77 -8.88 -12.85 -15.48
C GLU A 77 -9.48 -12.47 -16.84
N SER A 78 -10.82 -12.42 -16.94
CA SER A 78 -11.50 -12.18 -18.22
C SER A 78 -11.59 -10.71 -18.62
N LEU A 79 -11.39 -9.77 -17.68
CA LEU A 79 -11.64 -8.35 -17.94
C LEU A 79 -10.59 -7.42 -17.32
N ILE A 80 -10.33 -7.51 -16.01
CA ILE A 80 -9.45 -6.54 -15.34
C ILE A 80 -8.00 -6.70 -15.79
N ARG A 81 -7.42 -7.91 -15.72
CA ARG A 81 -6.03 -8.16 -16.12
C ARG A 81 -5.78 -7.85 -17.61
N PRO A 82 -6.61 -8.33 -18.56
CA PRO A 82 -6.43 -7.99 -19.98
C PRO A 82 -6.56 -6.49 -20.26
N SER A 83 -7.34 -5.74 -19.48
CA SER A 83 -7.42 -4.28 -19.63
C SER A 83 -6.14 -3.54 -19.25
N MET A 84 -5.20 -4.21 -18.58
CA MET A 84 -3.89 -3.69 -18.19
C MET A 84 -2.75 -4.18 -19.10
N GLU A 85 -3.09 -4.89 -20.18
CA GLU A 85 -2.17 -5.42 -21.18
C GLU A 85 -2.33 -4.68 -22.53
N PRO A 86 -1.42 -4.87 -23.50
CA PRO A 86 -1.61 -4.36 -24.86
C PRO A 86 -2.93 -4.87 -25.50
N PRO A 87 -3.59 -4.06 -26.35
CA PRO A 87 -3.17 -2.75 -26.85
C PRO A 87 -3.54 -1.56 -25.95
N TRP A 88 -4.11 -1.80 -24.77
CA TRP A 88 -4.67 -0.73 -23.93
C TRP A 88 -3.61 -0.02 -23.08
N LEU A 89 -2.63 -0.77 -22.58
CA LEU A 89 -1.46 -0.25 -21.88
C LEU A 89 -0.17 -0.82 -22.48
N ASN A 90 0.95 -0.16 -22.18
CA ASN A 90 2.25 -0.66 -22.56
C ASN A 90 2.53 -2.03 -21.90
N PRO A 91 3.25 -2.94 -22.58
CA PRO A 91 3.70 -4.19 -21.99
C PRO A 91 4.42 -3.96 -20.66
N GLY A 92 4.21 -4.85 -19.71
CA GLY A 92 4.89 -4.80 -18.40
C GLY A 92 4.30 -3.79 -17.41
N PHE A 93 3.07 -3.32 -17.60
CA PHE A 93 2.36 -2.51 -16.60
C PHE A 93 2.48 -3.14 -15.20
N SER A 94 2.86 -2.32 -14.22
CA SER A 94 3.07 -2.78 -12.85
C SER A 94 2.77 -1.68 -11.85
N GLY A 95 2.12 -2.07 -10.74
CA GLY A 95 1.99 -1.21 -9.57
C GLY A 95 3.32 -0.78 -8.95
N LYS A 96 4.44 -1.42 -9.33
CA LYS A 96 5.80 -1.00 -8.94
C LYS A 96 6.17 0.39 -9.43
N PHE A 97 5.55 0.89 -10.51
CA PHE A 97 5.87 2.21 -11.08
C PHE A 97 5.19 3.38 -10.36
N ASN A 98 4.49 3.13 -9.26
CA ASN A 98 3.85 4.16 -8.47
C ASN A 98 4.89 4.88 -7.57
N SER A 99 5.34 6.06 -8.01
CA SER A 99 6.34 6.87 -7.31
C SER A 99 5.92 7.28 -5.90
N ASP A 100 4.63 7.52 -5.65
CA ASP A 100 4.15 7.85 -4.31
C ASP A 100 4.26 6.67 -3.35
N HIS A 101 4.02 5.46 -3.87
CA HIS A 101 4.18 4.25 -3.09
C HIS A 101 5.66 3.98 -2.77
N GLU A 102 6.55 4.17 -3.74
CA GLU A 102 8.00 4.07 -3.53
C GLU A 102 8.48 5.06 -2.46
N ARG A 103 8.09 6.34 -2.58
CA ARG A 103 8.40 7.36 -1.58
C ARG A 103 7.89 6.99 -0.19
N MET A 104 6.68 6.45 -0.09
CA MET A 104 6.09 6.00 1.17
C MET A 104 6.93 4.90 1.82
N LEU A 105 7.37 3.91 1.04
CA LEU A 105 8.21 2.81 1.52
C LEU A 105 9.57 3.30 2.03
N ASP A 106 10.17 4.26 1.34
CA ASP A 106 11.47 4.82 1.73
C ASP A 106 11.36 5.66 3.00
N LEU A 107 10.38 6.54 3.10
CA LEU A 107 10.11 7.30 4.34
C LEU A 107 9.85 6.35 5.52
N MET A 108 9.04 5.31 5.32
CA MET A 108 8.76 4.32 6.37
C MET A 108 10.03 3.57 6.82
N ARG A 109 10.95 3.29 5.90
CA ARG A 109 12.23 2.63 6.21
C ARG A 109 13.12 3.55 7.04
N THR A 110 13.23 4.82 6.67
CA THR A 110 13.98 5.85 7.40
C THR A 110 13.41 6.03 8.80
N ILE A 111 12.10 6.29 8.92
CA ILE A 111 11.39 6.47 10.19
C ILE A 111 11.56 5.27 11.10
N ARG A 112 11.40 4.05 10.58
CA ARG A 112 11.58 2.82 11.38
C ARG A 112 13.00 2.73 11.93
N THR A 113 14.00 3.13 11.14
CA THR A 113 15.41 3.09 11.55
C THR A 113 15.70 4.14 12.63
N SER A 114 15.22 5.37 12.46
CA SER A 114 15.38 6.46 13.42
C SER A 114 14.67 6.17 14.74
N LEU A 115 13.41 5.73 14.71
CA LEU A 115 12.67 5.38 15.93
C LEU A 115 13.30 4.22 16.68
N LYS A 116 13.75 3.17 15.98
CA LYS A 116 14.46 2.05 16.63
C LYS A 116 15.78 2.48 17.27
N ARG A 117 16.43 3.53 16.76
CA ARG A 117 17.64 4.09 17.36
C ARG A 117 17.29 4.84 18.65
N ALA A 118 16.33 5.76 18.57
CA ALA A 118 15.88 6.56 19.71
C ALA A 118 15.25 5.70 20.83
N ILE A 119 14.50 4.66 20.49
CA ILE A 119 13.96 3.71 21.50
C ILE A 119 15.11 2.97 22.21
N ARG A 120 16.18 2.60 21.49
CA ARG A 120 17.33 1.91 22.09
C ARG A 120 18.21 2.82 22.95
N SER A 121 18.23 4.14 22.70
CA SER A 121 18.95 5.09 23.56
C SER A 121 18.19 5.38 24.87
N GLY A 122 16.91 5.02 24.96
CA GLY A 122 16.08 5.26 26.15
C GLY A 122 15.54 6.70 26.25
N GLU A 123 15.68 7.49 25.18
CA GLU A 123 15.29 8.91 25.14
C GLU A 123 13.82 9.13 24.77
N VAL A 124 13.11 8.04 24.45
CA VAL A 124 11.76 8.08 23.88
C VAL A 124 10.71 7.79 24.96
N PRO A 125 9.64 8.61 25.07
CA PRO A 125 8.52 8.32 25.95
C PRO A 125 7.83 6.99 25.62
N GLU A 126 7.36 6.27 26.64
CA GLU A 126 6.70 4.95 26.49
C GLU A 126 5.52 4.99 25.50
N GLU A 127 4.77 6.11 25.47
CA GLU A 127 3.67 6.32 24.55
C GLU A 127 4.09 6.32 23.07
N VAL A 128 5.28 6.84 22.77
CA VAL A 128 5.83 6.85 21.41
C VAL A 128 6.26 5.43 21.01
N GLU A 129 6.91 4.69 21.90
CA GLU A 129 7.28 3.28 21.64
C GLU A 129 6.04 2.42 21.37
N ARG A 130 4.99 2.60 22.19
CA ARG A 130 3.71 1.92 22.02
C ARG A 130 3.06 2.27 20.67
N ALA A 131 3.02 3.55 20.31
CA ALA A 131 2.47 4.01 19.03
C ALA A 131 3.29 3.49 17.84
N ALA A 132 4.62 3.45 17.94
CA ALA A 132 5.50 2.89 16.91
C ALA A 132 5.22 1.39 16.70
N THR A 133 5.07 0.65 17.79
CA THR A 133 4.69 -0.77 17.74
C THR A 133 3.35 -0.99 17.04
N GLN A 134 2.36 -0.14 17.33
CA GLN A 134 1.06 -0.20 16.65
C GLN A 134 1.18 0.07 15.14
N LEU A 135 1.95 1.09 14.74
CA LEU A 135 2.20 1.38 13.33
C LEU A 135 2.85 0.17 12.62
N TRP A 136 3.84 -0.47 13.24
CA TRP A 136 4.50 -1.65 12.64
C TRP A 136 3.57 -2.84 12.51
N ARG A 137 2.67 -3.05 13.48
CA ARG A 137 1.62 -4.08 13.38
C ARG A 137 0.66 -3.78 12.24
N ALA A 138 0.21 -2.53 12.10
CA ALA A 138 -0.69 -2.11 11.02
C ALA A 138 -0.03 -2.27 9.63
N GLN A 139 1.24 -1.89 9.49
CA GLN A 139 2.02 -2.10 8.26
C GLN A 139 2.16 -3.59 7.92
N SER A 140 2.49 -4.42 8.92
CA SER A 140 2.61 -5.87 8.73
C SER A 140 1.28 -6.49 8.30
N HIS A 141 0.19 -6.10 8.95
CA HIS A 141 -1.16 -6.54 8.60
C HIS A 141 -1.55 -6.14 7.17
N ASN A 142 -1.27 -4.89 6.78
CA ASN A 142 -1.52 -4.40 5.43
C ASN A 142 -0.75 -5.24 4.39
N ARG A 143 0.54 -5.48 4.60
CA ARG A 143 1.38 -6.31 3.71
C ARG A 143 0.86 -7.74 3.61
N ALA A 144 0.44 -8.35 4.71
CA ALA A 144 -0.12 -9.69 4.72
C ALA A 144 -1.42 -9.77 3.89
N ASN A 145 -2.32 -8.80 4.05
CA ASN A 145 -3.55 -8.74 3.24
C ASN A 145 -3.25 -8.53 1.75
N HIS A 146 -2.29 -7.65 1.42
CA HIS A 146 -1.89 -7.45 0.03
C HIS A 146 -1.41 -8.77 -0.61
N LYS A 147 -0.60 -9.55 0.11
CA LYS A 147 -0.16 -10.88 -0.36
C LYS A 147 -1.33 -11.82 -0.63
N LEU A 148 -2.31 -11.88 0.27
CA LEU A 148 -3.49 -12.75 0.10
C LEU A 148 -4.34 -12.33 -1.11
N ILE A 149 -4.47 -11.03 -1.36
CA ILE A 149 -5.19 -10.51 -2.54
C ILE A 149 -4.45 -10.85 -3.82
N CYS A 150 -3.11 -10.71 -3.85
CA CYS A 150 -2.31 -11.14 -5.00
C CYS A 150 -2.46 -12.64 -5.26
N GLU A 151 -2.41 -13.46 -4.20
CA GLU A 151 -2.55 -14.92 -4.32
C GLU A 151 -3.92 -15.33 -4.88
N LYS A 152 -4.99 -14.66 -4.44
CA LYS A 152 -6.35 -14.86 -4.96
C LYS A 152 -6.41 -14.67 -6.48
N PHE A 153 -5.88 -13.56 -6.99
CA PHE A 153 -6.04 -13.21 -8.40
C PHE A 153 -4.96 -13.76 -9.33
N VAL A 154 -3.79 -14.06 -8.78
CA VAL A 154 -2.63 -14.53 -9.54
C VAL A 154 -1.87 -15.53 -8.66
N PRO A 155 -2.31 -16.80 -8.61
CA PRO A 155 -1.59 -17.83 -7.86
C PRO A 155 -0.11 -17.90 -8.30
N GLY A 156 0.80 -17.92 -7.34
CA GLY A 156 2.24 -17.86 -7.60
C GLY A 156 2.80 -16.44 -7.85
N GLY A 157 1.95 -15.40 -7.87
CA GLY A 157 2.36 -13.99 -7.80
C GLY A 157 3.02 -13.42 -9.06
N GLN A 158 2.87 -14.09 -10.19
CA GLN A 158 3.51 -13.72 -11.45
C GLN A 158 2.93 -12.40 -12.03
N SER A 159 3.70 -11.32 -11.95
CA SER A 159 3.29 -10.00 -12.45
C SER A 159 3.44 -9.88 -13.97
N LEU A 160 2.62 -9.03 -14.61
CA LEU A 160 2.74 -8.68 -16.04
C LEU A 160 4.14 -8.20 -16.44
N LEU A 161 4.86 -7.55 -15.51
CA LEU A 161 6.24 -7.14 -15.71
C LEU A 161 7.19 -8.34 -15.80
N GLN A 162 6.98 -9.37 -14.97
CA GLN A 162 7.78 -10.58 -15.02
C GLN A 162 7.43 -11.41 -16.25
N ASP A 163 6.16 -11.45 -16.66
CA ASP A 163 5.72 -12.08 -17.91
C ASP A 163 6.40 -11.44 -19.12
N TYR A 164 6.46 -10.10 -19.14
CA TYR A 164 7.16 -9.36 -20.18
C TYR A 164 8.65 -9.72 -20.25
N PHE A 165 9.36 -9.74 -19.11
CA PHE A 165 10.78 -10.12 -19.12
C PHE A 165 11.00 -11.57 -19.54
N ASN A 166 10.17 -12.51 -19.06
CA ASN A 166 10.28 -13.92 -19.42
C ASN A 166 10.03 -14.16 -20.92
N ALA A 167 9.14 -13.38 -21.54
CA ALA A 167 8.83 -13.48 -22.97
C ALA A 167 9.85 -12.82 -23.90
N ASN A 168 10.77 -11.99 -23.36
CA ASN A 168 11.75 -11.22 -24.12
C ASN A 168 13.21 -11.45 -23.64
N ALA A 169 13.44 -12.51 -22.88
CA ALA A 169 14.77 -12.99 -22.46
C ALA A 169 15.24 -14.10 -23.40
#